data_AF-A0A958KSF7-F1
#
_entry.id   AF-A0A958KSF7-F1
#
_cell.length_a   1.000
_cell.length_b   1.000
_cell.length_c   1.000
_cell.angle_alpha   90.00
_cell.angle_beta   90.00
_cell.angle_gamma   90.00
#
_symmetry.space_group_name_H-M   'P 1'
#
loop_
_entity.id
_entity.type
_entity.pdbx_description
1 polymer ?
#
loop_
_entity_poly.entity_id
_entity_poly.type
_entity_poly.pdbx_seq_one_letter_code
_entity_poly.pdbx_strand_id
1 'polypeptide(L)'
;MVTDLIVKNYLRLRSALYLAESLPVINLQKWMSDSFRSYKVSAQELKVLEREIEKLFSEDAKNFSSGVYPLELLKPESVVKHTKRFAGILTDNIFVTLRKRGKQNKKFSKVASRDLMAVPEYYRRNFHFQTDGYLSKDSAEMYDHQVEILFKGTSHSMRRMIVPVLKKHVVNEDLQIVELASGTGNATRPLAASFQRSTIT
;
A
#
# COMPACT_ATOMS: atom_id res chain seq x y z
N MET A 1 8.55 24.55 -10.14
CA MET A 1 9.66 23.99 -10.95
C MET A 1 10.70 23.27 -10.10
N VAL A 2 11.40 23.93 -9.16
CA VAL A 2 12.38 23.24 -8.28
C VAL A 2 11.71 22.23 -7.35
N THR A 3 10.60 22.60 -6.71
CA THR A 3 9.81 21.72 -5.85
C THR A 3 9.29 20.49 -6.60
N ASP A 4 8.75 20.67 -7.81
CA ASP A 4 8.26 19.56 -8.66
C ASP A 4 9.35 18.53 -8.93
N LEU A 5 10.57 19.00 -9.24
CA LEU A 5 11.70 18.14 -9.53
C LEU A 5 12.14 17.34 -8.29
N ILE A 6 12.21 18.00 -7.13
CA ILE A 6 12.56 17.35 -5.85
C ILE A 6 11.53 16.28 -5.51
N VAL A 7 10.24 16.61 -5.55
CA VAL A 7 9.16 15.67 -5.24
C VAL A 7 9.16 14.51 -6.22
N LYS A 8 9.29 14.77 -7.53
CA LYS A 8 9.33 13.71 -8.53
C LYS A 8 10.52 12.78 -8.33
N ASN A 9 11.71 13.31 -8.01
CA ASN A 9 12.88 12.48 -7.71
C ASN A 9 12.68 11.64 -6.45
N TYR A 10 12.05 12.18 -5.41
CA TYR A 10 11.67 11.40 -4.23
C TYR A 10 10.73 10.24 -4.60
N LEU A 11 9.70 10.48 -5.42
CA LEU A 11 8.76 9.43 -5.85
C LEU A 11 9.46 8.33 -6.68
N ARG A 12 10.39 8.71 -7.56
CA ARG A 12 11.22 7.76 -8.32
C ARG A 12 12.11 6.91 -7.40
N LEU A 13 12.79 7.53 -6.42
CA LEU A 13 13.62 6.80 -5.45
C LEU A 13 12.79 5.83 -4.62
N ARG A 14 11.61 6.24 -4.17
CA ARG A 14 10.65 5.37 -3.49
C ARG A 14 10.25 4.20 -4.38
N SER A 15 9.94 4.46 -5.65
CA SER A 15 9.58 3.41 -6.61
C SER A 15 10.72 2.40 -6.83
N ALA A 16 11.95 2.90 -6.98
CA ALA A 16 13.14 2.07 -7.13
C ALA A 16 13.37 1.18 -5.89
N LEU A 17 13.15 1.71 -4.68
CA LEU A 17 13.23 0.95 -3.43
C LEU A 17 12.25 -0.23 -3.44
N TYR A 18 10.96 0.01 -3.66
CA TYR A 18 9.95 -1.05 -3.67
C TYR A 18 10.11 -2.03 -4.85
N LEU A 19 10.68 -1.57 -5.97
CA LEU A 19 11.09 -2.47 -7.05
C LEU A 19 12.21 -3.41 -6.60
N ALA A 20 13.23 -2.89 -5.91
CA ALA A 20 14.32 -3.71 -5.37
C ALA A 20 13.80 -4.70 -4.31
N GLU A 21 12.93 -4.27 -3.41
CA GLU A 21 12.28 -5.13 -2.41
C GLU A 21 11.44 -6.25 -3.02
N SER A 22 10.92 -6.07 -4.24
CA SER A 22 10.14 -7.10 -4.91
C SER A 22 10.97 -8.31 -5.35
N LEU A 23 12.27 -8.14 -5.59
CA LEU A 23 13.16 -9.20 -6.06
C LEU A 23 13.30 -10.36 -5.07
N PRO A 24 13.68 -10.14 -3.79
CA PRO A 24 13.77 -11.24 -2.83
C PRO A 24 12.40 -11.90 -2.58
N VAL A 25 11.29 -11.14 -2.61
CA VAL A 25 9.94 -11.71 -2.47
C VAL A 25 9.63 -12.65 -3.64
N ILE A 26 9.89 -12.23 -4.88
CA ILE A 26 9.69 -13.05 -6.08
C ILE A 26 10.58 -14.29 -6.06
N ASN A 27 11.86 -14.14 -5.71
CA ASN A 27 12.80 -15.26 -5.68
C ASN A 27 12.42 -16.28 -4.59
N LEU A 28 12.01 -15.80 -3.42
CA LEU A 28 11.51 -16.63 -2.34
C LEU A 28 10.24 -17.40 -2.76
N GLN A 29 9.30 -16.75 -3.45
CA GLN A 29 8.10 -17.40 -3.97
C GLN A 29 8.41 -18.44 -5.06
N LYS A 30 9.34 -18.15 -5.99
CA LYS A 30 9.80 -19.11 -7.00
C LYS A 30 10.43 -20.35 -6.36
N TRP A 31 11.23 -20.16 -5.32
CA TRP A 31 11.88 -21.27 -4.62
C TRP A 31 10.89 -22.15 -3.84
N MET A 32 9.86 -21.54 -3.23
CA MET A 32 8.93 -22.28 -2.36
C MET A 32 7.63 -22.72 -3.04
N SER A 33 7.30 -22.22 -4.23
CA SER A 33 6.01 -22.51 -4.88
C SER A 33 6.18 -23.08 -6.28
N ASP A 34 5.69 -24.30 -6.45
CA ASP A 34 5.60 -24.99 -7.74
C ASP A 34 4.54 -24.33 -8.68
N SER A 35 3.77 -23.38 -8.15
CA SER A 35 2.71 -22.67 -8.87
C SER A 35 3.08 -21.25 -9.31
N PHE A 36 4.35 -20.84 -9.14
CA PHE A 36 4.78 -19.51 -9.55
C PHE A 36 4.61 -19.33 -11.07
N ARG A 37 3.69 -18.45 -11.47
CA ARG A 37 3.50 -18.06 -12.88
C ARG A 37 4.22 -16.75 -13.13
N SER A 38 5.24 -16.78 -13.99
CA SER A 38 5.80 -15.55 -14.55
C SER A 38 4.98 -15.12 -15.76
N TYR A 39 4.47 -13.90 -15.75
CA TYR A 39 3.97 -13.26 -16.96
C TYR A 39 5.16 -12.63 -17.71
N LYS A 40 5.31 -12.94 -19.00
CA LYS A 40 6.31 -12.29 -19.85
C LYS A 40 5.73 -10.93 -20.28
N VAL A 41 6.28 -9.85 -19.73
CA VAL A 41 5.94 -8.49 -20.15
C VAL A 41 6.78 -8.14 -21.37
N SER A 42 6.13 -7.70 -22.44
CA SER A 42 6.78 -7.22 -23.66
C SER A 42 7.48 -5.87 -23.43
N ALA A 43 8.46 -5.55 -24.28
CA ALA A 43 9.12 -4.25 -24.23
C ALA A 43 8.13 -3.08 -24.43
N GLN A 44 7.05 -3.28 -25.19
CA GLN A 44 6.03 -2.27 -25.40
C GLN A 44 5.17 -2.04 -24.16
N GLU A 45 4.76 -3.10 -23.46
CA GLU A 45 4.04 -2.99 -22.19
C GLU A 45 4.90 -2.30 -21.12
N LEU A 46 6.21 -2.60 -21.06
CA LEU A 46 7.14 -1.92 -20.15
C LEU A 46 7.23 -0.41 -20.45
N LYS A 47 7.33 -0.02 -21.72
CA LYS A 47 7.34 1.39 -22.13
C LYS A 47 6.05 2.11 -21.74
N VAL A 48 4.89 1.45 -21.90
CA VAL A 48 3.60 2.01 -21.48
C VAL A 48 3.58 2.20 -19.96
N LEU A 49 4.00 1.17 -19.21
CA LEU A 49 4.04 1.24 -17.75
C LEU A 49 4.95 2.38 -17.25
N GLU A 50 6.17 2.48 -17.79
CA GLU A 50 7.11 3.55 -17.46
C GLU A 50 6.50 4.94 -17.71
N ARG A 51 5.85 5.12 -18.88
CA ARG A 51 5.19 6.38 -19.23
C ARG A 51 4.05 6.72 -18.28
N GLU A 52 3.18 5.77 -17.94
CA GLU A 52 2.05 6.03 -17.03
C GLU A 52 2.53 6.31 -15.60
N ILE A 53 3.59 5.65 -15.13
CA ILE A 53 4.21 5.93 -13.84
C ILE A 53 4.81 7.34 -13.81
N GLU A 54 5.55 7.72 -14.86
CA GLU A 54 6.13 9.06 -14.96
C GLU A 54 5.07 10.16 -15.06
N LYS A 55 3.95 9.87 -15.74
CA LYS A 55 2.78 10.76 -15.76
C LYS A 55 2.20 10.92 -14.36
N LEU A 56 1.96 9.82 -13.65
CA LEU A 56 1.48 9.84 -12.25
C LEU A 56 2.41 10.66 -11.35
N PHE A 57 3.73 10.44 -11.43
CA PHE A 57 4.69 11.21 -10.62
C PHE A 57 4.71 12.68 -10.97
N SER A 58 4.54 13.03 -12.24
CA SER A 58 4.49 14.43 -12.67
C SER A 58 3.23 15.12 -12.17
N GLU A 59 2.07 14.44 -12.21
CA GLU A 59 0.81 14.95 -11.66
C GLU A 59 0.86 15.08 -10.13
N ASP A 60 1.37 14.05 -9.43
CA ASP A 60 1.51 14.04 -7.98
C ASP A 60 2.48 15.13 -7.50
N ALA A 61 3.63 15.30 -8.17
CA ALA A 61 4.57 16.38 -7.88
C ALA A 61 3.95 17.77 -8.08
N LYS A 62 3.17 17.96 -9.15
CA LYS A 62 2.48 19.22 -9.41
C LYS A 62 1.47 19.53 -8.31
N ASN A 63 0.70 18.55 -7.85
CA ASN A 63 -0.28 18.70 -6.77
C ASN A 63 0.39 19.09 -5.44
N PHE A 64 1.56 18.54 -5.12
CA PHE A 64 2.36 18.97 -3.98
C PHE A 64 2.79 20.43 -4.13
N SER A 65 3.37 20.79 -5.27
CA SER A 65 3.89 22.15 -5.50
C SER A 65 2.79 23.21 -5.58
N SER A 66 1.57 22.85 -6.00
CA SER A 66 0.43 23.75 -6.03
C SER A 66 -0.38 23.78 -4.73
N GLY A 67 0.03 23.04 -3.69
CA GLY A 67 -0.63 23.05 -2.39
C GLY A 67 -1.97 22.32 -2.34
N VAL A 68 -2.26 21.41 -3.28
CA VAL A 68 -3.46 20.54 -3.22
C VAL A 68 -3.43 19.69 -1.95
N TYR A 69 -2.24 19.20 -1.59
CA TYR A 69 -1.94 18.58 -0.30
C TYR A 69 -0.57 19.04 0.21
N PRO A 70 -0.36 19.01 1.53
CA PRO A 70 0.85 19.52 2.16
C PRO A 70 2.07 18.59 1.97
N LEU A 71 3.27 19.16 1.89
CA LEU A 71 4.55 18.43 1.66
C LEU A 71 4.88 17.44 2.79
N GLU A 72 4.29 17.62 3.96
CA GLU A 72 4.41 16.76 5.13
C GLU A 72 4.03 15.31 4.85
N LEU A 73 3.18 15.05 3.84
CA LEU A 73 2.83 13.71 3.39
C LEU A 73 4.00 12.97 2.72
N LEU A 74 5.07 13.65 2.33
CA LEU A 74 6.29 13.05 1.79
C LEU A 74 7.30 12.66 2.87
N LYS A 75 7.03 12.96 4.15
CA LYS A 75 7.93 12.58 5.24
C LYS A 75 8.13 11.06 5.21
N PRO A 76 9.38 10.58 5.02
CA PRO A 76 9.63 9.16 4.98
C PRO A 76 9.32 8.55 6.34
N GLU A 77 8.85 7.31 6.34
CA GLU A 77 8.70 6.57 7.58
C GLU A 77 10.08 6.27 8.21
N SER A 78 10.07 5.84 9.46
CA SER A 78 11.28 5.38 10.13
C SER A 78 11.89 4.19 9.38
N VAL A 79 13.17 4.30 9.01
CA VAL A 79 13.92 3.22 8.36
C VAL A 79 13.85 1.92 9.17
N VAL A 80 13.93 2.01 10.51
CA VAL A 80 13.82 0.84 11.39
C VAL A 80 12.45 0.17 11.30
N LYS A 81 11.37 0.96 11.26
CA LYS A 81 10.02 0.42 11.11
C LYS A 81 9.85 -0.25 9.73
N HIS A 82 10.34 0.40 8.68
CA HIS A 82 10.30 -0.10 7.32
C HIS A 82 11.04 -1.43 7.18
N THR A 83 12.30 -1.50 7.62
CA THR A 83 13.13 -2.70 7.51
C THR A 83 12.58 -3.85 8.37
N LYS A 84 12.09 -3.56 9.58
CA LYS A 84 11.42 -4.56 10.42
C LYS A 84 10.16 -5.12 9.74
N ARG A 85 9.35 -4.24 9.14
CA ARG A 85 8.14 -4.67 8.41
C ARG A 85 8.50 -5.52 7.20
N PHE A 86 9.51 -5.12 6.43
CA PHE A 86 9.98 -5.88 5.28
C PHE A 86 10.55 -7.26 5.66
N ALA A 87 11.33 -7.36 6.74
CA ALA A 87 11.77 -8.64 7.28
C ALA A 87 10.58 -9.52 7.72
N GLY A 88 9.55 -8.92 8.32
CA GLY A 88 8.27 -9.58 8.63
C GLY A 88 7.57 -10.13 7.39
N ILE A 89 7.56 -9.39 6.27
CA ILE A 89 7.00 -9.84 4.99
C ILE A 89 7.72 -11.09 4.48
N LEU A 90 9.06 -11.10 4.54
CA LEU A 90 9.84 -12.25 4.09
C LEU A 90 9.54 -13.49 4.94
N THR A 91 9.47 -13.35 6.27
CA THR A 91 9.15 -14.46 7.16
C THR A 91 7.70 -14.95 6.99
N ASP A 92 6.73 -14.05 6.90
CA ASP A 92 5.33 -14.44 6.69
C ASP A 92 5.10 -15.08 5.32
N ASN A 93 5.82 -14.67 4.25
CA ASN A 93 5.75 -15.34 2.95
C ASN A 93 6.08 -16.84 3.04
N ILE A 94 7.03 -17.23 3.91
CA ILE A 94 7.35 -18.64 4.17
C ILE A 94 6.13 -19.33 4.79
N PHE A 95 5.60 -18.77 5.88
CA PHE A 95 4.44 -19.35 6.58
C PHE A 95 3.18 -19.38 5.72
N VAL A 96 2.92 -18.34 4.91
CA VAL A 96 1.85 -18.28 3.91
C VAL A 96 1.98 -19.43 2.93
N THR A 97 3.18 -19.70 2.43
CA THR A 97 3.40 -20.76 1.44
C THR A 97 3.18 -22.14 2.05
N LEU A 98 3.65 -22.37 3.29
CA LEU A 98 3.38 -23.59 4.04
C LEU A 98 1.87 -23.77 4.30
N ARG A 99 1.17 -22.70 4.70
CA ARG A 99 -0.29 -22.71 4.91
C ARG A 99 -1.05 -22.98 3.63
N LYS A 100 -0.64 -22.41 2.50
CA LYS A 100 -1.22 -22.67 1.17
C LYS A 100 -1.10 -24.15 0.78
N ARG A 101 0.10 -24.73 0.92
CA ARG A 101 0.35 -26.16 0.65
C ARG A 101 -0.51 -27.07 1.51
N GLY A 102 -0.63 -26.74 2.81
CA GLY A 102 -1.48 -27.48 3.74
C GLY A 102 -2.98 -27.14 3.67
N LYS A 103 -3.42 -26.25 2.78
CA LYS A 103 -4.79 -25.70 2.71
C LYS A 103 -5.31 -25.14 4.06
N GLN A 104 -4.41 -24.63 4.90
CA GLN A 104 -4.73 -24.12 6.23
C GLN A 104 -5.05 -22.62 6.16
N ASN A 105 -6.34 -22.27 6.13
CA ASN A 105 -6.80 -20.88 6.02
C ASN A 105 -7.58 -20.38 7.25
N LYS A 106 -7.48 -21.05 8.41
CA LYS A 106 -8.15 -20.67 9.67
C LYS A 106 -7.21 -20.76 10.89
N LYS A 107 -5.98 -20.27 10.75
CA LYS A 107 -4.97 -20.24 11.81
C LYS A 107 -4.78 -18.81 12.31
N PHE A 108 -5.25 -18.54 13.52
CA PHE A 108 -5.21 -17.23 14.17
C PHE A 108 -4.39 -17.29 15.46
N SER A 109 -3.74 -16.20 15.81
CA SER A 109 -3.13 -15.98 17.12
C SER A 109 -4.20 -15.98 18.22
N LYS A 110 -3.78 -16.16 19.47
CA LYS A 110 -4.71 -16.09 20.61
C LYS A 110 -5.43 -14.74 20.72
N VAL A 111 -4.77 -13.65 20.28
CA VAL A 111 -5.33 -12.31 20.30
C VAL A 111 -6.41 -12.18 19.23
N ALA A 112 -6.06 -12.44 17.96
CA ALA A 112 -7.00 -12.39 16.84
C ALA A 112 -8.18 -13.36 17.00
N SER A 113 -7.97 -14.50 17.69
CA SER A 113 -9.03 -15.49 17.93
C SER A 113 -10.18 -14.96 18.80
N ARG A 114 -9.95 -13.92 19.61
CA ARG A 114 -10.97 -13.35 20.50
C ARG A 114 -12.11 -12.69 19.72
N ASP A 115 -11.79 -12.10 18.57
CA ASP A 115 -12.74 -11.33 17.77
C ASP A 115 -13.42 -12.16 16.66
N LEU A 116 -13.02 -13.43 16.48
CA LEU A 116 -13.54 -14.29 15.42
C LEU A 116 -15.07 -14.41 15.46
N MET A 117 -15.67 -14.52 16.65
CA MET A 117 -17.11 -14.66 16.80
C MET A 117 -17.87 -13.34 16.58
N ALA A 118 -17.19 -12.20 16.72
CA ALA A 118 -17.77 -10.87 16.52
C ALA A 118 -17.85 -10.46 15.04
N VAL A 119 -17.17 -11.18 14.14
CA VAL A 119 -17.13 -10.87 12.70
C VAL A 119 -17.88 -11.91 11.86
N PRO A 120 -18.42 -11.54 10.68
CA PRO A 120 -18.99 -12.48 9.72
C PRO A 120 -18.03 -13.61 9.33
N GLU A 121 -18.57 -14.77 8.93
CA GLU A 121 -17.78 -15.98 8.60
C GLU A 121 -16.69 -15.70 7.55
N TYR A 122 -16.96 -14.78 6.61
CA TYR A 122 -16.01 -14.33 5.60
C TYR A 122 -14.67 -13.87 6.22
N TYR A 123 -14.71 -13.11 7.32
CA TYR A 123 -13.52 -12.58 7.99
C TYR A 123 -12.82 -13.60 8.91
N ARG A 124 -13.45 -14.75 9.17
CA ARG A 124 -12.90 -15.84 9.99
C ARG A 124 -11.93 -16.74 9.21
N ARG A 125 -11.37 -16.22 8.12
CA ARG A 125 -10.41 -16.88 7.26
C ARG A 125 -9.15 -16.02 7.18
N ASN A 126 -7.98 -16.65 7.10
CA ASN A 126 -6.74 -15.95 6.82
C ASN A 126 -6.79 -15.40 5.39
N PHE A 127 -7.06 -14.11 5.24
CA PHE A 127 -6.96 -13.41 3.96
C PHE A 127 -5.56 -13.62 3.36
N HIS A 128 -5.48 -14.03 2.09
CA HIS A 128 -4.23 -14.43 1.42
C HIS A 128 -3.37 -15.48 2.17
N PHE A 129 -3.95 -16.25 3.10
CA PHE A 129 -3.23 -17.13 4.03
C PHE A 129 -2.25 -16.39 4.96
N GLN A 130 -2.41 -15.07 5.13
CA GLN A 130 -1.60 -14.24 6.00
C GLN A 130 -1.91 -14.52 7.48
N THR A 131 -0.89 -14.44 8.33
CA THR A 131 -1.08 -14.55 9.78
C THR A 131 -2.17 -13.57 10.24
N ASP A 132 -3.08 -14.03 11.09
CA ASP A 132 -4.24 -13.29 11.63
C ASP A 132 -5.25 -12.69 10.64
N GLY A 133 -5.05 -12.84 9.33
CA GLY A 133 -5.99 -12.37 8.31
C GLY A 133 -6.32 -10.90 8.48
N TYR A 134 -7.61 -10.59 8.65
CA TYR A 134 -8.12 -9.22 8.83
C TYR A 134 -8.03 -8.69 10.27
N LEU A 135 -7.70 -9.54 11.24
CA LEU A 135 -7.97 -9.30 12.67
C LEU A 135 -6.76 -8.80 13.44
N SER A 136 -5.73 -8.29 12.77
CA SER A 136 -4.60 -7.66 13.45
C SER A 136 -4.08 -6.44 12.71
N LYS A 137 -3.63 -5.45 13.50
CA LYS A 137 -2.98 -4.23 12.98
C LYS A 137 -1.69 -4.56 12.22
N ASP A 138 -0.88 -5.48 12.75
CA ASP A 138 0.38 -5.88 12.12
C ASP A 138 0.13 -6.52 10.75
N SER A 139 -0.97 -7.30 10.62
CA SER A 139 -1.39 -7.85 9.33
C SER A 139 -1.79 -6.76 8.34
N ALA A 140 -2.54 -5.75 8.79
CA ALA A 140 -2.89 -4.61 7.94
C ALA A 140 -1.66 -3.83 7.47
N GLU A 141 -0.69 -3.56 8.37
CA GLU A 141 0.56 -2.88 8.01
C GLU A 141 1.38 -3.70 7.01
N MET A 142 1.52 -5.00 7.25
CA MET A 142 2.26 -5.88 6.35
C MET A 142 1.62 -5.97 4.96
N TYR A 143 0.29 -6.06 4.90
CA TYR A 143 -0.46 -6.09 3.64
C TYR A 143 -0.29 -4.78 2.86
N ASP A 144 -0.35 -3.63 3.54
CA ASP A 144 -0.14 -2.34 2.90
C ASP A 144 1.26 -2.21 2.27
N HIS A 145 2.30 -2.68 2.95
CA HIS A 145 3.65 -2.74 2.39
C HIS A 145 3.73 -3.71 1.20
N GLN A 146 3.07 -4.86 1.26
CA GLN A 146 2.98 -5.78 0.13
C GLN A 146 2.28 -5.14 -1.08
N VAL A 147 1.25 -4.31 -0.87
CA VAL A 147 0.60 -3.52 -1.94
C VAL A 147 1.58 -2.53 -2.57
N GLU A 148 2.43 -1.87 -1.77
CA GLU A 148 3.49 -1.03 -2.32
C GLU A 148 4.51 -1.83 -3.15
N ILE A 149 4.94 -3.01 -2.70
CA ILE A 149 5.82 -3.90 -3.47
C ILE A 149 5.15 -4.33 -4.79
N LEU A 150 3.85 -4.64 -4.75
CA LEU A 150 3.05 -5.04 -5.91
C LEU A 150 3.02 -3.92 -6.96
N PHE A 151 2.74 -2.69 -6.51
CA PHE A 151 2.65 -1.50 -7.37
C PHE A 151 3.97 -0.70 -7.46
N LYS A 152 5.11 -1.31 -7.12
CA LYS A 152 6.44 -0.71 -7.26
C LYS A 152 6.55 0.68 -6.65
N GLY A 153 5.99 0.89 -5.47
CA GLY A 153 6.09 2.17 -4.77
C GLY A 153 5.15 3.26 -5.29
N THR A 154 4.17 2.94 -6.15
CA THR A 154 3.24 3.93 -6.72
C THR A 154 1.90 3.99 -5.99
N SER A 155 1.64 3.08 -5.04
CA SER A 155 0.29 2.89 -4.49
C SER A 155 -0.21 4.08 -3.68
N HIS A 156 0.67 4.74 -2.93
CA HIS A 156 0.34 5.99 -2.23
C HIS A 156 0.12 7.16 -3.19
N SER A 157 0.91 7.26 -4.28
CA SER A 157 0.70 8.29 -5.32
C SER A 157 -0.67 8.13 -5.97
N MET A 158 -1.05 6.89 -6.34
CA MET A 158 -2.38 6.62 -6.90
C MET A 158 -3.51 7.04 -5.94
N ARG A 159 -3.40 6.72 -4.65
CA ARG A 159 -4.42 7.09 -3.65
C ARG A 159 -4.56 8.60 -3.48
N ARG A 160 -3.46 9.36 -3.51
CA ARG A 160 -3.50 10.82 -3.39
C ARG A 160 -4.30 11.51 -4.49
N MET A 161 -4.45 10.89 -5.67
CA MET A 161 -5.21 11.47 -6.79
C MET A 161 -6.69 11.70 -6.50
N ILE A 162 -7.25 11.12 -5.43
CA ILE A 162 -8.62 11.43 -5.00
C ILE A 162 -8.75 12.88 -4.51
N VAL A 163 -7.71 13.45 -3.89
CA VAL A 163 -7.74 14.79 -3.30
C VAL A 163 -7.99 15.89 -4.34
N PRO A 164 -7.22 16.00 -5.45
CA PRO A 164 -7.48 17.03 -6.46
C PRO A 164 -8.87 16.88 -7.09
N VAL A 165 -9.37 15.65 -7.24
CA VAL A 165 -10.73 15.40 -7.76
C VAL A 165 -11.78 15.96 -6.80
N LEU A 166 -11.64 15.72 -5.50
CA LEU A 166 -12.56 16.25 -4.49
C LEU A 166 -12.47 17.78 -4.39
N LYS A 167 -11.26 18.35 -4.32
CA LYS A 167 -11.08 19.81 -4.26
C LYS A 167 -11.67 20.55 -5.46
N LYS A 168 -11.79 19.90 -6.61
CA LYS A 168 -12.44 20.48 -7.80
C LYS A 168 -13.96 20.58 -7.67
N HIS A 169 -14.59 19.64 -6.97
CA HIS A 169 -16.06 19.51 -6.92
C HIS A 169 -16.66 19.94 -5.59
N VAL A 170 -15.85 20.07 -4.55
CA VAL A 170 -16.30 20.40 -3.21
C VAL A 170 -15.87 21.82 -2.86
N VAL A 171 -16.86 22.72 -2.78
CA VAL A 171 -16.66 24.15 -2.55
C VAL A 171 -16.54 24.49 -1.06
N ASN A 172 -17.19 23.71 -0.19
CA ASN A 172 -17.12 23.88 1.26
C ASN A 172 -16.23 22.79 1.89
N GLU A 173 -15.24 23.19 2.68
CA GLU A 173 -14.33 22.28 3.38
C GLU A 173 -14.88 21.75 4.72
N ASP A 174 -16.07 22.17 5.16
CA ASP A 174 -16.76 21.63 6.34
C ASP A 174 -17.51 20.32 6.00
N LEU A 175 -16.76 19.28 5.63
CA LEU A 175 -17.31 17.99 5.23
C LEU A 175 -17.33 16.98 6.38
N GLN A 176 -18.26 16.05 6.30
CA GLN A 176 -18.19 14.79 7.02
C GLN A 176 -17.80 13.70 6.02
N ILE A 177 -16.58 13.17 6.15
CA ILE A 177 -16.02 12.15 5.26
C ILE A 177 -15.98 10.83 6.02
N VAL A 178 -16.50 9.77 5.42
CA VAL A 178 -16.40 8.41 5.95
C VAL A 178 -15.59 7.55 4.99
N GLU A 179 -14.51 6.92 5.48
CA GLU A 179 -13.73 5.96 4.69
C GLU A 179 -14.04 4.51 5.12
N LEU A 180 -14.88 3.85 4.33
CA LEU A 180 -15.16 2.43 4.54
C LEU A 180 -13.97 1.57 4.09
N ALA A 181 -13.62 0.56 4.90
CA ALA A 181 -12.49 -0.33 4.66
C ALA A 181 -11.14 0.39 4.53
N SER A 182 -10.91 1.39 5.39
CA SER A 182 -9.72 2.26 5.37
C SER A 182 -8.38 1.55 5.60
N GLY A 183 -8.40 0.32 6.10
CA GLY A 183 -7.19 -0.47 6.35
C GLY A 183 -6.23 0.26 7.30
N THR A 184 -5.04 0.62 6.81
CA THR A 184 -4.04 1.40 7.56
C THR A 184 -4.27 2.92 7.52
N GLY A 185 -5.32 3.37 6.82
CA GLY A 185 -5.70 4.77 6.67
C GLY A 185 -4.86 5.55 5.65
N ASN A 186 -4.23 4.87 4.68
CA ASN A 186 -3.33 5.54 3.73
C ASN A 186 -4.05 6.43 2.70
N ALA A 187 -5.33 6.19 2.42
CA ALA A 187 -6.15 7.16 1.68
C ALA A 187 -6.73 8.23 2.64
N THR A 188 -6.97 7.90 3.91
CA THR A 188 -7.45 8.83 4.94
C THR A 188 -6.45 9.95 5.19
N ARG A 189 -5.17 9.63 5.32
CA ARG A 189 -4.10 10.60 5.64
C ARG A 189 -4.05 11.79 4.67
N PRO A 190 -3.98 11.61 3.34
CA PRO A 190 -3.98 12.74 2.43
C PRO A 190 -5.31 13.53 2.46
N LEU A 191 -6.46 12.87 2.69
CA LEU A 191 -7.73 13.56 2.88
C LEU A 191 -7.70 14.45 4.13
N ALA A 192 -7.31 13.89 5.27
CA ALA A 192 -7.22 14.62 6.54
C ALA A 192 -6.26 15.81 6.47
N ALA A 193 -5.12 15.62 5.81
CA ALA A 193 -4.12 16.68 5.66
C ALA A 193 -4.57 17.82 4.72
N SER A 194 -5.44 17.51 3.76
CA SER A 194 -5.92 18.46 2.75
C SER A 194 -7.24 19.15 3.06
N PHE A 195 -8.10 18.52 3.87
CA PHE A 195 -9.41 19.01 4.27
C PHE A 195 -9.44 19.23 5.78
N GLN A 196 -8.66 20.21 6.26
CA GLN A 196 -8.39 20.40 7.70
C GLN A 196 -9.62 20.82 8.52
N ARG A 197 -10.65 21.33 7.86
CA ARG A 197 -11.94 21.69 8.46
C ARG A 197 -12.95 20.55 8.46
N SER A 198 -12.67 19.47 7.76
CA SER A 198 -13.56 18.31 7.68
C SER A 198 -13.39 17.39 8.87
N THR A 199 -14.48 16.74 9.27
CA THR A 199 -14.44 15.60 10.17
C THR A 199 -14.31 14.32 9.36
N ILE A 200 -13.35 13.47 9.70
CA ILE A 200 -13.14 12.18 9.04
C ILE A 200 -13.38 11.06 10.05
N THR A 201 -14.22 10.09 9.67
CA THR A 201 -14.58 8.92 10.49
C THR A 201 -14.30 7.61 9.77
#